data_AF-A0A4Q9FSL4-F1
#
_entry.id   AF-A0A4Q9FSL4-F1
#
_cell.length_a   1.000
_cell.length_b   1.000
_cell.length_c   1.000
_cell.angle_alpha   90.00
_cell.angle_beta   90.00
_cell.angle_gamma   90.00
#
_symmetry.space_group_name_H-M   'P 1'
#
loop_
_entity.id
_entity.type
_entity.pdbx_description
1 polymer ?
#
loop_
_entity_poly.entity_id
_entity_poly.type
_entity_poly.pdbx_seq_one_letter_code
_entity_poly.pdbx_strand_id
1 'polypeptide(L)'
;MMPKKEHLHIVWLKRDLRLHDNEAIFNALKTKQRILLLYSFEPLLLNDPHYSERHWNFIKESLVDINNELEKYKSKVLVVQSDIIATINQLQTRYYISDIFSHQETGILATYERDKKFKRFCKNNLIQWHQNINNGVLRGLKDREGWSEKVDTFYAITPLSFQPEQNQLVTIEAINNLEQNFNIPDLTTPEFTSFQKGGRSTGKRYLKSFFTERYPNYMVHISKPELARTSCSRISPYIAWGNVSVREVYHEAYHLKETSKHKKALEGFMSRLRWQTHFIQKFEMEHTMEEASVNKGFHKLKKSISKRYQHAWKTGNTGYPLVDACMRCLNETGYLNFRMRALVVSFFTHNLWQPWQEATTHLSQMFLDFEPGIHFPQLQMQAGETGINMLRIYNPVKNSLEHDPDANFIKKWVSELKNLDIPFAHQPYLMTDMEQQFYNFKLGVDYPKPIVDLEISRKKAGDVLWKLRKDKIVLDESKRILEKHTLKSRLKNS
;
A
#
# COMPACT_ATOMS: atom_id res chain seq x y z
N MET A 1 -31.37 38.76 -15.25
CA MET A 1 -31.12 38.19 -13.91
C MET A 1 -30.64 36.77 -14.11
N MET A 2 -29.39 36.43 -13.80
CA MET A 2 -28.94 35.03 -13.94
C MET A 2 -29.76 34.15 -12.99
N PRO A 3 -30.25 32.98 -13.42
CA PRO A 3 -31.01 32.09 -12.55
C PRO A 3 -30.16 31.73 -11.32
N LYS A 4 -30.78 31.75 -10.14
CA LYS A 4 -30.11 31.42 -8.88
C LYS A 4 -29.66 29.96 -8.95
N LYS A 5 -28.34 29.73 -8.95
CA LYS A 5 -27.77 28.37 -8.97
C LYS A 5 -28.20 27.61 -7.73
N GLU A 6 -28.53 26.34 -7.90
CA GLU A 6 -28.85 25.43 -6.79
C GLU A 6 -27.59 25.19 -5.94
N HIS A 7 -27.75 25.09 -4.62
CA HIS A 7 -26.67 24.78 -3.70
C HIS A 7 -26.28 23.30 -3.80
N LEU A 8 -24.98 23.01 -3.86
CA LEU A 8 -24.46 21.66 -3.93
C LEU A 8 -23.21 21.51 -3.07
N HIS A 9 -23.22 20.54 -2.17
CA HIS A 9 -22.02 20.08 -1.48
C HIS A 9 -21.39 18.93 -2.26
N ILE A 10 -20.06 18.85 -2.26
CA ILE A 10 -19.35 17.76 -2.94
C ILE A 10 -18.60 16.94 -1.90
N VAL A 11 -18.73 15.63 -1.97
CA VAL A 11 -17.80 14.71 -1.32
C VAL A 11 -16.84 14.20 -2.37
N TRP A 12 -15.57 14.58 -2.23
CA TRP A 12 -14.50 14.13 -3.10
C TRP A 12 -13.81 12.88 -2.53
N LEU A 13 -14.15 11.74 -3.13
CA LEU A 13 -13.56 10.44 -2.85
C LEU A 13 -12.18 10.34 -3.53
N LYS A 14 -11.20 9.80 -2.78
CA LYS A 14 -9.82 9.56 -3.20
C LYS A 14 -9.43 8.12 -2.89
N ARG A 15 -8.71 7.89 -1.79
CA ARG A 15 -8.28 6.56 -1.29
C ARG A 15 -9.16 6.10 -0.11
N ASP A 16 -10.45 6.39 -0.22
CA ASP A 16 -11.51 6.20 0.78
C ASP A 16 -12.80 5.70 0.12
N LEU A 17 -12.67 4.74 -0.81
CA LEU A 17 -13.74 4.21 -1.68
C LEU A 17 -14.76 3.34 -0.93
N ARG A 18 -15.48 3.95 0.01
CA ARG A 18 -16.56 3.36 0.81
C ARG A 18 -17.57 4.42 1.23
N LEU A 19 -18.81 3.99 1.48
CA LEU A 19 -19.87 4.82 2.05
C LEU A 19 -19.88 4.78 3.59
N HIS A 20 -19.66 3.59 4.16
CA HIS A 20 -19.65 3.36 5.59
C HIS A 20 -18.34 3.78 6.26
N ASP A 21 -18.43 4.20 7.51
CA ASP A 21 -17.32 4.73 8.29
C ASP A 21 -16.48 5.76 7.52
N ASN A 22 -17.15 6.58 6.70
CA ASN A 22 -16.54 7.64 5.93
C ASN A 22 -16.92 8.98 6.57
N GLU A 23 -15.97 9.60 7.28
CA GLU A 23 -16.25 10.80 8.07
C GLU A 23 -16.53 12.03 7.19
N ALA A 24 -15.93 12.11 5.99
CA ALA A 24 -16.22 13.15 5.02
C ALA A 24 -17.67 13.07 4.51
N ILE A 25 -18.13 11.86 4.15
CA ILE A 25 -19.54 11.62 3.79
C ILE A 25 -20.44 11.95 4.98
N PHE A 26 -20.15 11.42 6.16
CA PHE A 26 -20.97 11.62 7.35
C PHE A 26 -21.15 13.10 7.71
N ASN A 27 -20.08 13.88 7.66
CA ASN A 27 -20.13 15.32 7.92
C ASN A 27 -20.88 16.08 6.82
N ALA A 28 -20.72 15.70 5.55
CA ALA A 28 -21.52 16.26 4.46
C ALA A 28 -23.01 16.00 4.70
N LEU A 29 -23.40 14.76 5.03
CA LEU A 29 -24.79 14.39 5.31
C LEU A 29 -25.39 15.21 6.47
N LYS A 30 -24.61 15.50 7.52
CA LYS A 30 -25.06 16.34 8.65
C LYS A 30 -25.45 17.76 8.25
N THR A 31 -24.96 18.29 7.13
CA THR A 31 -25.33 19.63 6.66
C THR A 31 -26.77 19.73 6.15
N LYS A 32 -27.43 18.59 5.89
CA LYS A 32 -28.75 18.49 5.26
C LYS A 32 -28.86 19.15 3.88
N GLN A 33 -27.73 19.52 3.27
CA GLN A 33 -27.67 20.03 1.91
C GLN A 33 -27.61 18.87 0.92
N ARG A 34 -27.90 19.18 -0.35
CA ARG A 34 -27.78 18.25 -1.46
C ARG A 34 -26.31 17.91 -1.70
N ILE A 35 -26.01 16.63 -1.91
CA ILE A 35 -24.63 16.12 -1.98
C ILE A 35 -24.38 15.35 -3.27
N LEU A 36 -23.27 15.67 -3.93
CA LEU A 36 -22.70 14.90 -5.03
C LEU A 36 -21.48 14.13 -4.52
N LEU A 37 -21.51 12.80 -4.68
CA LEU A 37 -20.31 11.97 -4.52
C LEU A 37 -19.50 12.03 -5.81
N LEU A 38 -18.22 12.38 -5.72
CA LEU A 38 -17.35 12.61 -6.86
C LEU A 38 -16.06 11.79 -6.74
N TYR A 39 -15.69 11.11 -7.82
CA TYR A 39 -14.37 10.52 -8.01
C TYR A 39 -13.75 11.01 -9.31
N SER A 40 -12.45 11.36 -9.27
CA SER A 40 -11.72 11.89 -10.42
C SER A 40 -10.52 11.00 -10.74
N PHE A 41 -10.53 10.34 -11.89
CA PHE A 41 -9.33 9.74 -12.47
C PHE A 41 -8.46 10.86 -13.04
N GLU A 42 -7.58 11.39 -12.19
CA GLU A 42 -6.74 12.54 -12.54
C GLU A 42 -5.58 12.12 -13.46
N PRO A 43 -5.33 12.86 -14.57
CA PRO A 43 -4.20 12.60 -15.46
C PRO A 43 -2.85 12.56 -14.74
N LEU A 44 -2.68 13.35 -13.66
CA LEU A 44 -1.45 13.34 -12.87
C LEU A 44 -1.14 11.97 -12.24
N LEU A 45 -2.18 11.21 -11.86
CA LEU A 45 -2.05 9.88 -11.27
C LEU A 45 -1.98 8.81 -12.36
N LEU A 46 -2.83 8.93 -13.39
CA LEU A 46 -2.85 7.99 -14.52
C LEU A 46 -1.49 7.89 -15.23
N ASN A 47 -0.75 9.00 -15.28
CA ASN A 47 0.59 9.07 -15.88
C ASN A 47 1.74 8.89 -14.88
N ASP A 48 1.45 8.69 -13.58
CA ASP A 48 2.49 8.51 -12.58
C ASP A 48 3.06 7.08 -12.66
N PRO A 49 4.39 6.93 -12.71
CA PRO A 49 5.02 5.63 -12.96
C PRO A 49 4.84 4.65 -11.79
N HIS A 50 4.44 5.09 -10.59
CA HIS A 50 4.22 4.19 -9.47
C HIS A 50 2.95 3.36 -9.60
N TYR A 51 2.00 3.80 -10.42
CA TYR A 51 0.72 3.10 -10.61
C TYR A 51 0.72 2.28 -11.90
N SER A 52 -0.15 1.28 -11.95
CA SER A 52 -0.36 0.45 -13.13
C SER A 52 -1.85 0.13 -13.26
N GLU A 53 -2.22 -0.46 -14.39
CA GLU A 53 -3.59 -0.85 -14.71
C GLU A 53 -4.25 -1.69 -13.60
N ARG A 54 -3.49 -2.51 -12.86
CA ARG A 54 -4.04 -3.33 -11.76
C ARG A 54 -4.66 -2.46 -10.65
N HIS A 55 -4.09 -1.29 -10.37
CA HIS A 55 -4.65 -0.36 -9.39
C HIS A 55 -5.92 0.30 -9.92
N TRP A 56 -5.89 0.72 -11.18
CA TRP A 56 -7.04 1.34 -11.83
C TRP A 56 -8.21 0.37 -11.93
N ASN A 57 -7.97 -0.89 -12.27
CA ASN A 57 -9.00 -1.93 -12.27
C ASN A 57 -9.57 -2.17 -10.87
N PHE A 58 -8.73 -2.23 -9.84
CA PHE A 58 -9.21 -2.36 -8.46
C PHE A 58 -10.08 -1.17 -8.01
N ILE A 59 -9.72 0.05 -8.43
CA ILE A 59 -10.52 1.26 -8.18
C ILE A 59 -11.84 1.22 -8.96
N LYS A 60 -11.82 0.86 -10.24
CA LYS A 60 -13.04 0.72 -11.06
C LYS A 60 -14.02 -0.27 -10.44
N GLU A 61 -13.53 -1.45 -10.06
CA GLU A 61 -14.31 -2.48 -9.34
C GLU A 61 -14.88 -1.94 -8.02
N SER A 62 -14.11 -1.12 -7.32
CA SER A 62 -14.55 -0.46 -6.09
C SER A 62 -15.66 0.56 -6.31
N LEU A 63 -15.59 1.34 -7.38
CA LEU A 63 -16.63 2.31 -7.75
C LEU A 63 -17.91 1.62 -8.20
N VAL A 64 -17.80 0.51 -8.95
CA VAL A 64 -18.95 -0.34 -9.29
C VAL A 64 -19.62 -0.88 -8.03
N ASP A 65 -18.85 -1.39 -7.07
CA ASP A 65 -19.38 -1.88 -5.79
C ASP A 65 -20.10 -0.78 -4.98
N ILE A 66 -19.55 0.44 -4.94
CA ILE A 66 -20.22 1.59 -4.31
C ILE A 66 -21.53 1.92 -5.04
N ASN A 67 -21.52 1.94 -6.37
CA ASN A 67 -22.71 2.28 -7.16
C ASN A 67 -23.83 1.25 -6.95
N ASN A 68 -23.51 -0.04 -6.83
CA ASN A 68 -24.48 -1.08 -6.47
C ASN A 68 -25.16 -0.79 -5.12
N GLU A 69 -24.41 -0.28 -4.13
CA GLU A 69 -25.00 0.11 -2.84
C GLU A 69 -25.88 1.37 -2.94
N LEU A 70 -25.56 2.28 -3.88
CA LEU A 70 -26.27 3.54 -4.11
C LEU A 70 -27.58 3.38 -4.89
N GLU A 71 -27.82 2.24 -5.56
CA GLU A 71 -29.04 2.00 -6.34
C GLU A 71 -30.32 2.21 -5.52
N LYS A 72 -30.34 1.76 -4.26
CA LYS A 72 -31.48 1.93 -3.34
C LYS A 72 -31.79 3.40 -3.02
N TYR A 73 -30.82 4.30 -3.23
CA TYR A 73 -30.98 5.74 -3.08
C TYR A 73 -31.21 6.46 -4.42
N LYS A 74 -31.34 5.73 -5.53
CA LYS A 74 -31.48 6.26 -6.90
C LYS A 74 -30.38 7.27 -7.25
N SER A 75 -29.16 6.99 -6.81
CA SER A 75 -27.97 7.83 -6.97
C SER A 75 -26.79 6.98 -7.42
N LYS A 76 -25.68 7.64 -7.77
CA LYS A 76 -24.38 7.01 -8.09
C LYS A 76 -23.24 7.98 -7.78
N VAL A 77 -22.01 7.52 -7.84
CA VAL A 77 -20.84 8.40 -7.85
C VAL A 77 -20.71 9.02 -9.24
N LEU A 78 -20.53 10.34 -9.34
CA LEU A 78 -20.07 10.96 -10.57
C LEU A 78 -18.58 10.62 -10.73
N VAL A 79 -18.26 9.83 -11.75
CA VAL A 79 -16.88 9.43 -12.05
C VAL A 79 -16.43 10.14 -13.31
N VAL A 80 -15.33 10.87 -13.24
CA VAL A 80 -14.79 11.64 -14.37
C VAL A 80 -13.30 11.36 -14.56
N GLN A 81 -12.80 11.56 -15.77
CA GLN A 81 -11.37 11.58 -16.07
C GLN A 81 -10.92 13.01 -16.33
N SER A 82 -10.52 13.70 -15.26
CA SER A 82 -10.17 15.13 -15.28
C SER A 82 -9.37 15.50 -14.03
N ASP A 83 -8.64 16.63 -14.07
CA ASP A 83 -8.10 17.25 -12.86
C ASP A 83 -9.22 17.78 -11.97
N ILE A 84 -9.09 17.64 -10.66
CA ILE A 84 -10.15 18.03 -9.72
C ILE A 84 -10.55 19.50 -9.85
N ILE A 85 -9.60 20.42 -10.07
CA ILE A 85 -9.89 21.85 -10.24
C ILE A 85 -10.75 22.10 -11.47
N ALA A 86 -10.42 21.47 -12.60
CA ALA A 86 -11.19 21.59 -13.83
C ALA A 86 -12.61 21.02 -13.64
N THR A 87 -12.72 19.89 -12.93
CA THR A 87 -14.01 19.28 -12.58
C THR A 87 -14.87 20.22 -11.73
N ILE A 88 -14.31 20.83 -10.67
CA ILE A 88 -15.07 21.76 -9.82
C ILE A 88 -15.47 23.02 -10.60
N ASN A 89 -14.57 23.59 -11.42
CA ASN A 89 -14.92 24.73 -12.29
C ASN A 89 -16.11 24.42 -13.20
N GLN A 90 -16.11 23.24 -13.84
CA GLN A 90 -17.21 22.81 -14.69
C GLN A 90 -18.52 22.66 -13.89
N LEU A 91 -18.47 22.06 -12.70
CA LEU A 91 -19.66 21.94 -11.84
C LEU A 91 -20.18 23.31 -11.35
N GLN A 92 -19.28 24.27 -11.09
CA GLN A 92 -19.64 25.63 -10.71
C GLN A 92 -20.36 26.41 -11.83
N THR A 93 -20.34 25.96 -13.09
CA THR A 93 -21.15 26.57 -14.15
C THR A 93 -22.65 26.40 -13.88
N ARG A 94 -23.05 25.28 -13.25
CA ARG A 94 -24.45 24.92 -12.97
C ARG A 94 -24.85 25.10 -11.52
N TYR A 95 -23.95 24.82 -10.59
CA TYR A 95 -24.22 24.81 -9.15
C TYR A 95 -23.48 25.90 -8.40
N TYR A 96 -24.04 26.31 -7.27
CA TYR A 96 -23.33 27.05 -6.25
C TYR A 96 -22.71 26.06 -5.26
N ILE A 97 -21.38 25.93 -5.31
CA ILE A 97 -20.63 25.02 -4.44
C ILE A 97 -19.97 25.85 -3.35
N SER A 98 -20.48 25.73 -2.12
CA SER A 98 -19.90 26.38 -0.94
C SER A 98 -18.94 25.46 -0.17
N ASP A 99 -19.17 24.15 -0.20
CA ASP A 99 -18.48 23.20 0.66
C ASP A 99 -18.05 21.95 -0.11
N ILE A 100 -16.80 21.56 0.12
CA ILE A 100 -16.22 20.31 -0.37
C ILE A 100 -15.69 19.52 0.82
N PHE A 101 -16.04 18.25 0.90
CA PHE A 101 -15.64 17.33 1.95
C PHE A 101 -14.73 16.26 1.37
N SER A 102 -13.67 15.90 2.08
CA SER A 102 -12.82 14.77 1.71
C SER A 102 -12.02 14.26 2.90
N HIS A 103 -11.48 13.05 2.80
CA HIS A 103 -10.40 12.66 3.70
C HIS A 103 -9.08 13.33 3.31
N GLN A 104 -8.22 13.54 4.31
CA GLN A 104 -6.81 13.83 4.14
C GLN A 104 -6.13 12.65 3.46
N GLU A 105 -5.26 12.94 2.50
CA GLU A 105 -4.42 11.96 1.84
C GLU A 105 -2.96 12.13 2.28
N THR A 106 -2.32 11.03 2.63
CA THR A 106 -0.85 10.92 2.70
C THR A 106 -0.42 10.14 1.47
N GLY A 107 -0.30 10.84 0.34
CA GLY A 107 0.02 10.27 -0.96
C GLY A 107 1.42 10.63 -1.43
N ILE A 108 1.70 10.40 -2.71
CA ILE A 108 2.96 10.82 -3.34
C ILE A 108 3.05 12.34 -3.48
N LEU A 109 4.24 12.86 -3.79
CA LEU A 109 4.50 14.29 -3.93
C LEU A 109 3.54 14.97 -4.92
N ALA A 110 3.18 14.27 -5.99
CA ALA A 110 2.22 14.77 -6.98
C ALA A 110 0.84 15.06 -6.37
N THR A 111 0.29 14.17 -5.54
CA THR A 111 -1.02 14.39 -4.88
C THR A 111 -0.92 15.42 -3.75
N TYR A 112 0.23 15.50 -3.08
CA TYR A 112 0.49 16.55 -2.09
C TYR A 112 0.51 17.96 -2.71
N GLU A 113 1.20 18.15 -3.84
CA GLU A 113 1.21 19.42 -4.55
C GLU A 113 -0.15 19.74 -5.18
N ARG A 114 -0.90 18.72 -5.63
CA ARG A 114 -2.29 18.86 -6.07
C ARG A 114 -3.17 19.38 -4.93
N ASP A 115 -3.10 18.80 -3.73
CA ASP A 115 -3.87 19.26 -2.56
C ASP A 115 -3.54 20.71 -2.19
N LYS A 116 -2.26 21.12 -2.25
CA LYS A 116 -1.85 22.52 -2.02
C LYS A 116 -2.44 23.47 -3.04
N LYS A 117 -2.43 23.10 -4.34
CA LYS A 117 -3.06 23.87 -5.41
C LYS A 117 -4.58 23.96 -5.20
N PHE A 118 -5.22 22.84 -4.88
CA PHE A 118 -6.66 22.77 -4.63
C PHE A 118 -7.09 23.63 -3.42
N LYS A 119 -6.30 23.63 -2.34
CA LYS A 119 -6.55 24.52 -1.19
C LYS A 119 -6.58 26.00 -1.58
N ARG A 120 -5.63 26.44 -2.42
CA ARG A 120 -5.60 27.82 -2.94
C ARG A 120 -6.80 28.10 -3.83
N PHE A 121 -7.14 27.15 -4.71
CA PHE A 121 -8.33 27.24 -5.56
C PHE A 121 -9.61 27.43 -4.74
N CYS A 122 -9.82 26.61 -3.70
CA CYS A 122 -10.99 26.73 -2.82
C CYS A 122 -11.06 28.10 -2.13
N LYS A 123 -9.92 28.60 -1.61
CA LYS A 123 -9.85 29.94 -0.99
C LYS A 123 -10.24 31.05 -1.98
N ASN A 124 -9.77 30.99 -3.22
CA ASN A 124 -10.05 32.01 -4.24
C ASN A 124 -11.50 31.99 -4.73
N ASN A 125 -12.18 30.84 -4.61
CA ASN A 125 -13.57 30.67 -5.04
C ASN A 125 -14.57 30.65 -3.87
N LEU A 126 -14.13 31.05 -2.67
CA LEU A 126 -14.95 31.06 -1.44
C LEU A 126 -15.58 29.70 -1.11
N ILE A 127 -14.87 28.62 -1.46
CA ILE A 127 -15.25 27.24 -1.13
C ILE A 127 -14.56 26.84 0.18
N GLN A 128 -15.33 26.35 1.15
CA GLN A 128 -14.80 25.71 2.35
C GLN A 128 -14.42 24.26 2.04
N TRP A 129 -13.13 23.93 2.20
CA TRP A 129 -12.65 22.57 2.00
C TRP A 129 -12.39 21.87 3.35
N HIS A 130 -13.30 20.97 3.71
CA HIS A 130 -13.29 20.17 4.92
C HIS A 130 -12.48 18.89 4.71
N GLN A 131 -11.52 18.64 5.61
CA GLN A 131 -10.56 17.54 5.50
C GLN A 131 -10.51 16.69 6.77
N ASN A 132 -11.09 15.49 6.72
CA ASN A 132 -11.15 14.55 7.84
C ASN A 132 -9.97 13.55 7.86
N ILE A 133 -9.65 12.99 9.03
CA ILE A 133 -8.59 11.98 9.18
C ILE A 133 -9.08 10.62 8.68
N ASN A 134 -8.28 9.91 7.87
CA ASN A 134 -8.67 8.61 7.29
C ASN A 134 -8.19 7.39 8.12
N ASN A 135 -6.97 7.44 8.66
CA ASN A 135 -6.24 6.25 9.13
C ASN A 135 -5.43 6.49 10.42
N GLY A 136 -5.83 7.48 11.23
CA GLY A 136 -5.15 7.86 12.48
C GLY A 136 -3.87 8.67 12.29
N VAL A 137 -3.52 9.05 11.06
CA VAL A 137 -2.38 9.92 10.78
C VAL A 137 -2.74 11.37 11.09
N LEU A 138 -1.85 12.04 11.80
CA LEU A 138 -1.98 13.41 12.25
C LEU A 138 -1.04 14.32 11.44
N ARG A 139 -1.60 15.31 10.74
CA ARG A 139 -0.81 16.29 9.98
C ARG A 139 -0.06 17.25 10.91
N GLY A 140 1.14 17.64 10.50
CA GLY A 140 1.90 18.73 11.13
C GLY A 140 2.57 18.39 12.48
N LEU A 141 2.72 17.11 12.82
CA LEU A 141 3.46 16.73 14.03
C LEU A 141 4.95 17.09 13.93
N LYS A 142 5.51 17.56 15.05
CA LYS A 142 6.94 17.85 15.19
C LYS A 142 7.71 16.71 15.86
N ASP A 143 7.06 15.97 16.74
CA ASP A 143 7.58 14.78 17.43
C ASP A 143 6.45 13.76 17.66
N ARG A 144 6.71 12.73 18.48
CA ARG A 144 5.72 11.68 18.82
C ARG A 144 5.07 11.86 20.19
N GLU A 145 5.21 13.00 20.84
CA GLU A 145 4.60 13.25 22.15
C GLU A 145 3.07 13.20 22.05
N GLY A 146 2.42 12.39 22.90
CA GLY A 146 0.97 12.15 22.86
C GLY A 146 0.44 11.47 21.59
N TRP A 147 1.30 11.05 20.65
CA TRP A 147 0.85 10.47 19.38
C TRP A 147 0.11 9.14 19.58
N SER A 148 0.61 8.26 20.45
CA SER A 148 -0.01 6.95 20.68
C SER A 148 -1.44 7.09 21.19
N GLU A 149 -1.65 7.96 22.18
CA GLU A 149 -2.97 8.22 22.78
C GLU A 149 -3.96 8.77 21.75
N LYS A 150 -3.53 9.70 20.89
CA LYS A 150 -4.40 10.23 19.82
C LYS A 150 -4.78 9.17 18.79
N VAL A 151 -3.84 8.27 18.47
CA VAL A 151 -4.12 7.12 17.60
C VAL A 151 -5.07 6.14 18.29
N ASP A 152 -4.88 5.88 19.58
CA ASP A 152 -5.80 5.07 20.39
C ASP A 152 -7.22 5.66 20.38
N THR A 153 -7.35 6.97 20.58
CA THR A 153 -8.62 7.67 20.49
C THR A 153 -9.25 7.51 19.10
N PHE A 154 -8.47 7.64 18.02
CA PHE A 154 -8.97 7.43 16.67
C PHE A 154 -9.53 6.01 16.47
N TYR A 155 -8.82 4.99 16.94
CA TYR A 155 -9.27 3.59 16.84
C TYR A 155 -10.47 3.26 17.72
N ALA A 156 -10.71 4.03 18.79
CA ALA A 156 -11.85 3.85 19.68
C ALA A 156 -13.14 4.50 19.18
N ILE A 157 -13.09 5.31 18.11
CA ILE A 157 -14.28 5.94 17.52
C ILE A 157 -15.16 4.85 16.90
N THR A 158 -16.39 4.75 17.39
CA THR A 158 -17.42 3.88 16.82
C THR A 158 -17.59 4.13 15.32
N PRO A 159 -17.51 3.08 14.47
CA PRO A 159 -17.67 3.24 13.04
C PRO A 159 -18.99 3.91 12.64
N LEU A 160 -18.91 4.87 11.73
CA LEU A 160 -20.06 5.69 11.33
C LEU A 160 -20.97 4.97 10.31
N SER A 161 -22.28 5.13 10.45
CA SER A 161 -23.25 4.61 9.48
C SER A 161 -23.45 5.55 8.30
N PHE A 162 -23.75 4.98 7.12
CA PHE A 162 -24.17 5.73 5.95
C PHE A 162 -25.70 5.76 5.89
N GLN A 163 -26.29 6.92 6.17
CA GLN A 163 -27.75 7.10 6.25
C GLN A 163 -28.14 8.48 5.70
N PRO A 164 -28.19 8.65 4.36
CA PRO A 164 -28.64 9.90 3.77
C PRO A 164 -30.15 10.13 4.00
N GLU A 165 -30.54 11.40 4.16
CA GLU A 165 -31.95 11.79 4.16
C GLU A 165 -32.56 11.58 2.74
N GLN A 166 -33.88 11.52 2.67
CA GLN A 166 -34.57 11.34 1.39
C GLN A 166 -34.23 12.47 0.41
N ASN A 167 -33.85 12.12 -0.82
CA ASN A 167 -33.43 13.06 -1.87
C ASN A 167 -32.20 13.92 -1.55
N GLN A 168 -31.42 13.58 -0.51
CA GLN A 168 -30.22 14.33 -0.15
C GLN A 168 -29.08 14.12 -1.15
N LEU A 169 -29.00 12.93 -1.78
CA LEU A 169 -28.01 12.65 -2.81
C LEU A 169 -28.51 13.15 -4.18
N VAL A 170 -27.59 13.62 -5.03
CA VAL A 170 -27.92 13.93 -6.43
C VAL A 170 -28.45 12.67 -7.12
N THR A 171 -29.56 12.81 -7.84
CA THR A 171 -30.24 11.68 -8.48
C THR A 171 -29.44 11.15 -9.66
N ILE A 172 -29.62 9.88 -10.00
CA ILE A 172 -28.96 9.24 -11.14
C ILE A 172 -29.20 10.01 -12.45
N GLU A 173 -30.41 10.52 -12.68
CA GLU A 173 -30.76 11.31 -13.87
C GLU A 173 -29.97 12.63 -13.92
N ALA A 174 -29.86 13.34 -12.79
CA ALA A 174 -29.08 14.57 -12.72
C ALA A 174 -27.58 14.29 -12.94
N ILE A 175 -27.06 13.16 -12.43
CA ILE A 175 -25.68 12.75 -12.69
C ILE A 175 -25.48 12.42 -14.17
N ASN A 176 -26.38 11.66 -14.79
CA ASN A 176 -26.32 11.36 -16.23
C ASN A 176 -26.32 12.63 -17.09
N ASN A 177 -27.05 13.68 -16.69
CA ASN A 177 -27.00 14.96 -17.36
C ASN A 177 -25.65 15.67 -17.17
N LEU A 178 -25.05 15.60 -15.98
CA LEU A 178 -23.72 16.15 -15.74
C LEU A 178 -22.65 15.45 -16.57
N GLU A 179 -22.74 14.12 -16.70
CA GLU A 179 -21.79 13.28 -17.44
C GLU A 179 -21.58 13.72 -18.89
N GLN A 180 -22.59 14.34 -19.52
CA GLN A 180 -22.49 14.88 -20.88
C GLN A 180 -21.43 15.98 -21.04
N ASN A 181 -20.98 16.59 -19.94
CA ASN A 181 -19.99 17.67 -19.93
C ASN A 181 -18.60 17.20 -19.48
N PHE A 182 -18.41 15.90 -19.29
CA PHE A 182 -17.16 15.32 -18.80
C PHE A 182 -16.69 14.18 -19.70
N ASN A 183 -15.39 13.92 -19.66
CA ASN A 183 -14.87 12.65 -20.13
C ASN A 183 -15.17 11.57 -19.07
N ILE A 184 -16.00 10.59 -19.41
CA ILE A 184 -16.41 9.53 -18.50
C ILE A 184 -15.55 8.29 -18.73
N PRO A 185 -14.80 7.82 -17.72
CA PRO A 185 -13.97 6.64 -17.86
C PRO A 185 -14.83 5.39 -17.90
N ASP A 186 -14.43 4.43 -18.72
CA ASP A 186 -15.02 3.10 -18.71
C ASP A 186 -14.61 2.33 -17.43
N LEU A 187 -15.61 1.91 -16.66
CA LEU A 187 -15.45 1.15 -15.42
C LEU A 187 -15.38 -0.35 -15.63
N THR A 188 -15.47 -0.84 -16.87
CA THR A 188 -15.26 -2.27 -17.15
C THR A 188 -13.84 -2.70 -16.80
N THR A 189 -13.73 -3.92 -16.28
CA THR A 189 -12.46 -4.58 -15.96
C THR A 189 -12.47 -6.03 -16.46
N PRO A 190 -11.31 -6.67 -16.66
CA PRO A 190 -11.26 -8.07 -17.03
C PRO A 190 -11.96 -8.98 -16.01
N GLU A 191 -12.84 -9.87 -16.49
CA GLU A 191 -13.67 -10.70 -15.62
C GLU A 191 -12.86 -11.65 -14.73
N PHE A 192 -11.82 -12.24 -15.31
CA PHE A 192 -10.93 -13.22 -14.68
C PHE A 192 -9.53 -12.65 -14.53
N THR A 193 -9.10 -12.48 -13.28
CA THR A 193 -7.72 -12.11 -12.94
C THR A 193 -7.25 -12.87 -11.71
N SER A 194 -5.94 -12.94 -11.51
CA SER A 194 -5.32 -13.49 -10.29
C SER A 194 -5.30 -12.48 -9.12
N PHE A 195 -5.86 -11.29 -9.31
CA PHE A 195 -5.92 -10.23 -8.30
C PHE A 195 -7.17 -10.36 -7.41
N GLN A 196 -7.09 -9.83 -6.19
CA GLN A 196 -8.29 -9.65 -5.38
C GLN A 196 -9.16 -8.57 -6.04
N LYS A 197 -10.45 -8.85 -6.24
CA LYS A 197 -11.38 -7.86 -6.78
C LYS A 197 -11.59 -6.70 -5.80
N GLY A 198 -11.70 -5.49 -6.33
CA GLY A 198 -12.03 -4.28 -5.59
C GLY A 198 -13.41 -4.34 -4.94
N GLY A 199 -13.70 -3.31 -4.13
CA GLY A 199 -14.99 -3.14 -3.48
C GLY A 199 -15.05 -3.58 -2.02
N ARG A 200 -15.91 -2.88 -1.29
CA ARG A 200 -16.23 -3.13 0.12
C ARG A 200 -16.84 -4.52 0.30
N SER A 201 -17.72 -4.95 -0.59
CA SER A 201 -18.35 -6.28 -0.51
C SER A 201 -17.30 -7.39 -0.47
N THR A 202 -16.31 -7.34 -1.37
CA THR A 202 -15.21 -8.31 -1.38
C THR A 202 -14.33 -8.18 -0.14
N GLY A 203 -14.01 -6.95 0.28
CA GLY A 203 -13.26 -6.70 1.52
C GLY A 203 -13.92 -7.31 2.77
N LYS A 204 -15.24 -7.15 2.93
CA LYS A 204 -15.99 -7.77 4.03
C LYS A 204 -16.02 -9.30 3.95
N ARG A 205 -16.04 -9.92 2.76
CA ARG A 205 -15.88 -11.38 2.62
C ARG A 205 -14.52 -11.86 3.12
N TYR A 206 -13.44 -11.14 2.80
CA TYR A 206 -12.11 -11.46 3.31
C TYR A 206 -12.00 -11.32 4.83
N LEU A 207 -12.59 -10.26 5.42
CA LEU A 207 -12.65 -10.10 6.88
C LEU A 207 -13.45 -11.22 7.53
N LYS A 208 -14.64 -11.54 7.02
CA LYS A 208 -15.47 -12.61 7.55
C LYS A 208 -14.68 -13.92 7.59
N SER A 209 -14.13 -14.36 6.46
CA SER A 209 -13.30 -15.59 6.44
C SER A 209 -12.08 -15.53 7.36
N PHE A 210 -11.45 -14.35 7.51
CA PHE A 210 -10.30 -14.20 8.38
C PHE A 210 -10.69 -14.43 9.84
N PHE A 211 -11.73 -13.74 10.30
CA PHE A 211 -12.17 -13.75 11.69
C PHE A 211 -12.97 -15.00 12.07
N THR A 212 -13.53 -15.75 11.11
CA THR A 212 -14.18 -17.03 11.39
C THR A 212 -13.17 -18.17 11.52
N GLU A 213 -12.18 -18.26 10.62
CA GLU A 213 -11.41 -19.50 10.45
C GLU A 213 -9.89 -19.32 10.43
N ARG A 214 -9.39 -18.21 9.89
CA ARG A 214 -7.97 -18.12 9.45
C ARG A 214 -7.07 -17.44 10.49
N TYR A 215 -7.61 -16.52 11.28
CA TYR A 215 -6.86 -15.76 12.28
C TYR A 215 -6.11 -16.59 13.33
N PRO A 216 -6.54 -17.80 13.77
CA PRO A 216 -5.80 -18.56 14.78
C PRO A 216 -4.36 -18.89 14.35
N ASN A 217 -4.15 -19.12 13.05
CA ASN A 217 -2.85 -19.46 12.48
C ASN A 217 -2.03 -18.23 12.07
N TYR A 218 -2.60 -17.02 12.18
CA TYR A 218 -2.00 -15.79 11.67
C TYR A 218 -0.55 -15.61 12.10
N MET A 219 -0.27 -15.67 13.40
CA MET A 219 1.08 -15.42 13.92
C MET A 219 2.10 -16.46 13.49
N VAL A 220 1.69 -17.73 13.37
CA VAL A 220 2.59 -18.84 13.03
C VAL A 220 2.93 -18.82 11.53
N HIS A 221 1.97 -18.41 10.71
CA HIS A 221 2.08 -18.50 9.25
C HIS A 221 2.52 -17.21 8.57
N ILE A 222 2.48 -16.05 9.25
CA ILE A 222 2.74 -14.73 8.64
C ILE A 222 4.09 -14.63 7.88
N SER A 223 5.11 -15.39 8.30
CA SER A 223 6.44 -15.40 7.66
C SER A 223 6.57 -16.42 6.53
N LYS A 224 5.67 -17.41 6.44
CA LYS A 224 5.70 -18.50 5.45
C LYS A 224 4.99 -18.05 4.16
N PRO A 225 5.63 -18.04 2.99
CA PRO A 225 5.09 -17.39 1.80
C PRO A 225 3.78 -18.00 1.32
N GLU A 226 3.66 -19.33 1.24
CA GLU A 226 2.41 -19.99 0.81
C GLU A 226 1.35 -19.95 1.92
N LEU A 227 1.68 -20.36 3.15
CA LEU A 227 0.71 -20.41 4.25
C LEU A 227 0.19 -19.01 4.63
N ALA A 228 0.96 -17.94 4.45
CA ALA A 228 0.48 -16.57 4.69
C ALA A 228 -0.65 -16.18 3.73
N ARG A 229 -0.74 -16.77 2.53
CA ARG A 229 -1.81 -16.46 1.57
C ARG A 229 -3.18 -16.92 2.07
N THR A 230 -3.23 -18.00 2.83
CA THR A 230 -4.47 -18.57 3.39
C THR A 230 -4.70 -18.15 4.86
N SER A 231 -3.66 -17.85 5.63
CA SER A 231 -3.80 -17.49 7.06
C SER A 231 -3.87 -15.99 7.36
N CYS A 232 -3.24 -15.13 6.56
CA CYS A 232 -3.27 -13.68 6.79
C CYS A 232 -4.58 -13.05 6.31
N SER A 233 -4.95 -11.90 6.87
CA SER A 233 -6.27 -11.28 6.59
C SER A 233 -6.53 -11.00 5.12
N ARG A 234 -5.49 -10.78 4.29
CA ARG A 234 -5.60 -10.38 2.89
C ARG A 234 -6.40 -9.07 2.71
N ILE A 235 -6.41 -8.22 3.74
CA ILE A 235 -7.22 -6.99 3.76
C ILE A 235 -6.46 -5.73 3.30
N SER A 236 -5.15 -5.82 3.11
CA SER A 236 -4.30 -4.66 2.80
C SER A 236 -4.75 -3.83 1.59
N PRO A 237 -5.17 -4.39 0.44
CA PRO A 237 -5.61 -3.53 -0.68
C PRO A 237 -6.89 -2.76 -0.36
N TYR A 238 -7.83 -3.38 0.37
CA TYR A 238 -9.09 -2.74 0.77
C TYR A 238 -8.88 -1.62 1.79
N ILE A 239 -7.82 -1.70 2.61
CA ILE A 239 -7.44 -0.59 3.49
C ILE A 239 -6.71 0.49 2.69
N ALA A 240 -5.80 0.12 1.78
CA ALA A 240 -5.01 1.07 0.99
C ALA A 240 -5.87 1.95 0.07
N TRP A 241 -6.93 1.37 -0.51
CA TRP A 241 -7.90 2.08 -1.35
C TRP A 241 -9.18 2.49 -0.60
N GLY A 242 -9.24 2.15 0.69
CA GLY A 242 -10.26 2.60 1.63
C GLY A 242 -11.67 2.05 1.39
N ASN A 243 -11.78 0.85 0.81
CA ASN A 243 -13.03 0.08 0.73
C ASN A 243 -13.55 -0.38 2.11
N VAL A 244 -12.63 -0.57 3.06
CA VAL A 244 -12.96 -0.79 4.47
C VAL A 244 -12.13 0.15 5.33
N SER A 245 -12.74 0.73 6.35
CA SER A 245 -12.00 1.58 7.29
C SER A 245 -11.13 0.73 8.19
N VAL A 246 -9.95 1.24 8.55
CA VAL A 246 -9.09 0.60 9.54
C VAL A 246 -9.76 0.56 10.93
N ARG A 247 -10.69 1.47 11.25
CA ARG A 247 -11.47 1.44 12.50
C ARG A 247 -12.41 0.24 12.52
N GLU A 248 -13.15 0.02 11.44
CA GLU A 248 -14.04 -1.15 11.32
C GLU A 248 -13.27 -2.47 11.53
N VAL A 249 -12.11 -2.60 10.89
CA VAL A 249 -11.26 -3.80 11.01
C VAL A 249 -10.74 -3.97 12.44
N TYR A 250 -10.35 -2.86 13.10
CA TYR A 250 -9.86 -2.88 14.47
C TYR A 250 -10.99 -3.25 15.46
N HIS A 251 -12.17 -2.66 15.31
CA HIS A 251 -13.34 -2.97 16.15
C HIS A 251 -13.74 -4.45 16.05
N GLU A 252 -13.79 -5.00 14.83
CA GLU A 252 -14.12 -6.42 14.61
C GLU A 252 -13.11 -7.34 15.32
N ALA A 253 -11.80 -7.04 15.21
CA ALA A 253 -10.75 -7.77 15.91
C ALA A 253 -10.80 -7.60 17.43
N TYR A 254 -11.12 -6.40 17.91
CA TYR A 254 -11.20 -6.06 19.33
C TYR A 254 -12.33 -6.85 20.01
N HIS A 255 -13.54 -6.83 19.46
CA HIS A 255 -14.68 -7.56 20.01
C HIS A 255 -14.50 -9.08 19.93
N LEU A 256 -13.95 -9.60 18.83
CA LEU A 256 -13.66 -11.03 18.72
C LEU A 256 -12.63 -11.48 19.77
N LYS A 257 -11.68 -10.61 20.16
CA LYS A 257 -10.67 -10.95 21.17
C LYS A 257 -11.31 -11.24 22.54
N GLU A 258 -12.44 -10.62 22.85
CA GLU A 258 -13.12 -10.80 24.14
C GLU A 258 -13.57 -12.26 24.35
N THR A 259 -14.01 -12.91 23.27
CA THR A 259 -14.56 -14.28 23.30
C THR A 259 -13.63 -15.35 22.72
N SER A 260 -12.59 -14.96 21.97
CA SER A 260 -11.67 -15.88 21.30
C SER A 260 -10.71 -16.60 22.25
N LYS A 261 -10.43 -17.88 21.97
CA LYS A 261 -9.33 -18.66 22.59
C LYS A 261 -7.94 -18.25 22.06
N HIS A 262 -7.86 -17.62 20.89
CA HIS A 262 -6.61 -17.25 20.21
C HIS A 262 -6.31 -15.74 20.34
N LYS A 263 -6.43 -15.19 21.55
CA LYS A 263 -6.28 -13.74 21.82
C LYS A 263 -4.98 -13.15 21.30
N LYS A 264 -3.85 -13.86 21.48
CA LYS A 264 -2.52 -13.44 21.00
C LYS A 264 -2.51 -13.20 19.49
N ALA A 265 -3.22 -14.03 18.71
CA ALA A 265 -3.27 -13.88 17.27
C ALA A 265 -3.97 -12.58 16.85
N LEU A 266 -5.06 -12.22 17.53
CA LEU A 266 -5.79 -10.97 17.32
C LEU A 266 -4.99 -9.75 17.80
N GLU A 267 -4.27 -9.85 18.92
CA GLU A 267 -3.34 -8.82 19.38
C GLU A 267 -2.21 -8.58 18.38
N GLY A 268 -1.61 -9.65 17.86
CA GLY A 268 -0.62 -9.58 16.80
C GLY A 268 -1.17 -8.94 15.52
N PHE A 269 -2.42 -9.23 15.16
CA PHE A 269 -3.10 -8.62 14.02
C PHE A 269 -3.38 -7.13 14.24
N MET A 270 -4.00 -6.75 15.35
CA MET A 270 -4.26 -5.35 15.72
C MET A 270 -2.98 -4.54 15.84
N SER A 271 -1.89 -5.12 16.34
CA SER A 271 -0.57 -4.49 16.34
C SER A 271 -0.13 -4.11 14.92
N ARG A 272 -0.38 -4.95 13.91
CA ARG A 272 -0.05 -4.61 12.51
C ARG A 272 -0.88 -3.46 11.95
N LEU A 273 -2.14 -3.30 12.37
CA LEU A 273 -2.94 -2.12 12.01
C LEU A 273 -2.29 -0.85 12.60
N ARG A 274 -1.80 -0.89 13.83
CA ARG A 274 -1.08 0.25 14.43
C ARG A 274 0.26 0.53 13.76
N TRP A 275 0.97 -0.52 13.33
CA TRP A 275 2.19 -0.38 12.52
C TRP A 275 1.92 0.33 11.20
N GLN A 276 0.76 0.10 10.58
CA GLN A 276 0.32 0.83 9.39
C GLN A 276 0.32 2.34 9.65
N THR A 277 -0.42 2.80 10.66
CA THR A 277 -0.47 4.22 11.04
C THR A 277 0.91 4.74 11.43
N HIS A 278 1.74 3.94 12.11
CA HIS A 278 3.10 4.33 12.46
C HIS A 278 3.96 4.68 11.24
N PHE A 279 3.96 3.82 10.22
CA PHE A 279 4.73 4.02 8.99
C PHE A 279 4.20 5.21 8.19
N ILE A 280 2.89 5.29 7.97
CA ILE A 280 2.29 6.41 7.23
C ILE A 280 2.55 7.73 7.95
N GLN A 281 2.43 7.76 9.28
CA GLN A 281 2.78 8.95 10.07
C GLN A 281 4.27 9.33 9.94
N LYS A 282 5.18 8.36 9.83
CA LYS A 282 6.60 8.65 9.62
C LYS A 282 6.82 9.31 8.26
N PHE A 283 6.18 8.80 7.21
CA PHE A 283 6.24 9.39 5.88
C PHE A 283 5.61 10.78 5.82
N GLU A 284 4.44 10.97 6.45
CA GLU A 284 3.77 12.29 6.58
C GLU A 284 4.70 13.35 7.18
N MET A 285 5.57 12.95 8.12
CA MET A 285 6.53 13.83 8.78
C MET A 285 7.85 14.01 7.99
N GLU A 286 8.13 13.17 6.98
CA GLU A 286 9.38 13.08 6.21
C GLU A 286 9.12 12.76 4.73
N HIS A 287 8.36 13.60 4.03
CA HIS A 287 7.96 13.38 2.63
C HIS A 287 9.15 13.17 1.67
N THR A 288 10.35 13.67 1.99
CA THR A 288 11.57 13.45 1.19
C THR A 288 11.95 11.98 1.06
N MET A 289 11.37 11.10 1.89
CA MET A 289 11.52 9.64 1.80
C MET A 289 11.12 9.07 0.43
N GLU A 290 10.28 9.77 -0.33
CA GLU A 290 9.90 9.38 -1.68
C GLU A 290 11.10 9.31 -2.64
N GLU A 291 12.03 10.26 -2.52
CA GLU A 291 13.12 10.44 -3.48
C GLU A 291 14.49 10.08 -2.90
N ALA A 292 14.68 10.30 -1.59
CA ALA A 292 15.98 10.23 -0.94
C ALA A 292 15.92 9.56 0.43
N SER A 293 17.04 8.96 0.82
CA SER A 293 17.17 8.29 2.12
C SER A 293 16.93 9.32 3.24
N VAL A 294 16.05 8.99 4.20
CA VAL A 294 15.68 9.90 5.31
C VAL A 294 16.89 10.36 6.09
N ASN A 295 17.88 9.48 6.24
CA ASN A 295 19.15 9.80 6.83
C ASN A 295 20.09 10.34 5.73
N LYS A 296 20.34 11.65 5.78
CA LYS A 296 21.13 12.36 4.76
C LYS A 296 22.57 11.86 4.63
N GLY A 297 23.13 11.22 5.67
CA GLY A 297 24.46 10.62 5.60
C GLY A 297 24.57 9.51 4.55
N PHE A 298 23.44 8.84 4.23
CA PHE A 298 23.40 7.83 3.16
C PHE A 298 23.42 8.41 1.76
N HIS A 299 23.29 9.72 1.56
CA HIS A 299 23.39 10.33 0.22
C HIS A 299 24.81 10.21 -0.38
N LYS A 300 25.81 9.92 0.46
CA LYS A 300 27.18 9.57 0.06
C LYS A 300 27.28 8.16 -0.55
N LEU A 301 26.31 7.28 -0.28
CA LEU A 301 26.33 5.90 -0.75
C LEU A 301 26.10 5.84 -2.26
N LYS A 302 27.16 5.52 -3.02
CA LYS A 302 27.07 5.34 -4.46
C LYS A 302 26.90 3.85 -4.78
N LYS A 303 25.76 3.50 -5.35
CA LYS A 303 25.43 2.16 -5.85
C LYS A 303 25.38 2.21 -7.38
N SER A 304 25.98 1.21 -8.03
CA SER A 304 25.99 1.13 -9.49
C SER A 304 24.63 0.68 -10.02
N ILE A 305 24.22 1.24 -11.15
CA ILE A 305 22.99 0.86 -11.84
C ILE A 305 23.34 -0.21 -12.87
N SER A 306 22.70 -1.38 -12.75
CA SER A 306 22.83 -2.49 -13.69
C SER A 306 21.45 -2.87 -14.23
N LYS A 307 21.16 -2.49 -15.48
CA LYS A 307 19.88 -2.84 -16.12
C LYS A 307 19.69 -4.36 -16.27
N ARG A 308 20.78 -5.11 -16.43
CA ARG A 308 20.76 -6.58 -16.40
C ARG A 308 20.26 -7.12 -15.05
N TYR A 309 20.80 -6.63 -13.93
CA TYR A 309 20.36 -7.07 -12.59
C TYR A 309 18.94 -6.64 -12.29
N GLN A 310 18.57 -5.41 -12.67
CA GLN A 310 17.20 -4.94 -12.53
C GLN A 310 16.22 -5.80 -13.32
N HIS A 311 16.52 -6.09 -14.59
CA HIS A 311 15.65 -6.92 -15.42
C HIS A 311 15.51 -8.33 -14.82
N ALA A 312 16.62 -9.00 -14.51
CA ALA A 312 16.62 -10.33 -13.91
C ALA A 312 15.80 -10.38 -12.60
N TRP A 313 15.94 -9.37 -11.74
CA TRP A 313 15.16 -9.29 -10.52
C TRP A 313 13.67 -9.03 -10.79
N LYS A 314 13.33 -8.05 -11.64
CA LYS A 314 11.93 -7.73 -11.99
C LYS A 314 11.19 -8.92 -12.59
N THR A 315 11.86 -9.74 -13.40
CA THR A 315 11.24 -10.90 -14.06
C THR A 315 11.37 -12.21 -13.27
N GLY A 316 12.08 -12.23 -12.15
CA GLY A 316 12.34 -13.45 -11.37
C GLY A 316 13.21 -14.46 -12.12
N ASN A 317 14.38 -14.01 -12.60
CA ASN A 317 15.41 -14.79 -13.29
C ASN A 317 16.81 -14.54 -12.69
N THR A 318 16.88 -14.47 -11.35
CA THR A 318 18.12 -14.21 -10.60
C THR A 318 18.95 -15.47 -10.37
N GLY A 319 18.37 -16.66 -10.57
CA GLY A 319 19.01 -17.93 -10.25
C GLY A 319 18.90 -18.29 -8.76
N TYR A 320 18.11 -17.53 -7.98
CA TYR A 320 17.80 -17.81 -6.58
C TYR A 320 16.31 -18.14 -6.43
N PRO A 321 15.93 -19.43 -6.30
CA PRO A 321 14.55 -19.89 -6.45
C PRO A 321 13.52 -19.15 -5.61
N LEU A 322 13.80 -18.87 -4.32
CA LEU A 322 12.85 -18.13 -3.49
C LEU A 322 12.65 -16.68 -3.97
N VAL A 323 13.71 -16.00 -4.39
CA VAL A 323 13.62 -14.62 -4.91
C VAL A 323 12.81 -14.61 -6.21
N ASP A 324 13.10 -15.55 -7.09
CA ASP A 324 12.45 -15.68 -8.40
C ASP A 324 10.97 -16.04 -8.24
N ALA A 325 10.65 -17.00 -7.36
CA ALA A 325 9.29 -17.34 -6.97
C ALA A 325 8.54 -16.11 -6.42
N CYS A 326 9.18 -15.30 -5.57
CA CYS A 326 8.56 -14.11 -5.01
C CYS A 326 8.23 -13.07 -6.10
N MET A 327 9.17 -12.80 -7.01
CA MET A 327 8.96 -11.80 -8.05
C MET A 327 7.91 -12.25 -9.07
N ARG A 328 7.90 -13.53 -9.47
CA ARG A 328 6.87 -14.11 -10.33
C ARG A 328 5.48 -14.08 -9.66
N CYS A 329 5.40 -14.50 -8.39
CA CYS A 329 4.17 -14.44 -7.59
C CYS A 329 3.62 -13.01 -7.46
N LEU A 330 4.50 -12.04 -7.25
CA LEU A 330 4.16 -10.64 -7.11
C LEU A 330 3.64 -10.06 -8.44
N ASN A 331 4.33 -10.37 -9.54
CA ASN A 331 3.94 -9.91 -10.87
C ASN A 331 2.54 -10.41 -11.24
N GLU A 332 2.25 -11.69 -10.98
CA GLU A 332 0.98 -12.33 -11.33
C GLU A 332 -0.16 -11.97 -10.37
N THR A 333 0.08 -11.90 -9.06
CA THR A 333 -1.00 -11.83 -8.05
C THR A 333 -1.07 -10.50 -7.29
N GLY A 334 -0.06 -9.65 -7.44
CA GLY A 334 0.04 -8.37 -6.76
C GLY A 334 0.21 -8.43 -5.24
N TYR A 335 0.56 -9.61 -4.70
CA TYR A 335 0.73 -9.81 -3.26
C TYR A 335 1.93 -10.69 -2.91
N LEU A 336 2.67 -10.21 -1.91
CA LEU A 336 3.61 -11.00 -1.11
C LEU A 336 3.35 -10.79 0.39
N ASN A 337 3.68 -11.79 1.22
CA ASN A 337 3.71 -11.61 2.66
C ASN A 337 4.90 -10.71 3.07
N PHE A 338 4.81 -10.10 4.25
CA PHE A 338 5.77 -9.07 4.68
C PHE A 338 7.24 -9.53 4.65
N ARG A 339 7.50 -10.80 4.98
CA ARG A 339 8.86 -11.37 5.02
C ARG A 339 9.45 -11.45 3.62
N MET A 340 8.68 -11.89 2.63
CA MET A 340 9.13 -11.95 1.25
C MET A 340 9.27 -10.57 0.61
N ARG A 341 8.41 -9.61 0.97
CA ARG A 341 8.64 -8.20 0.58
C ARG A 341 10.00 -7.69 1.08
N ALA A 342 10.34 -7.99 2.33
CA ALA A 342 11.65 -7.64 2.88
C ALA A 342 12.81 -8.37 2.17
N LEU A 343 12.64 -9.65 1.85
CA LEU A 343 13.63 -10.44 1.13
C LEU A 343 13.94 -9.85 -0.24
N VAL A 344 12.92 -9.55 -1.06
CA VAL A 344 13.14 -9.08 -2.44
C VAL A 344 13.81 -7.71 -2.47
N VAL A 345 13.47 -6.81 -1.54
CA VAL A 345 14.14 -5.52 -1.38
C VAL A 345 15.58 -5.72 -0.92
N SER A 346 15.80 -6.52 0.13
CA SER A 346 17.14 -6.78 0.67
C SER A 346 18.07 -7.40 -0.38
N PHE A 347 17.59 -8.35 -1.17
CA PHE A 347 18.37 -8.97 -2.24
C PHE A 347 18.75 -7.94 -3.31
N PHE A 348 17.81 -7.11 -3.73
CA PHE A 348 18.05 -6.05 -4.72
C PHE A 348 19.08 -5.02 -4.22
N THR A 349 18.93 -4.53 -2.99
CA THR A 349 19.75 -3.44 -2.47
C THR A 349 21.11 -3.86 -1.96
N HIS A 350 21.25 -5.12 -1.51
CA HIS A 350 22.48 -5.63 -0.91
C HIS A 350 23.22 -6.60 -1.82
N ASN A 351 22.55 -7.65 -2.30
CA ASN A 351 23.21 -8.68 -3.12
C ASN A 351 23.46 -8.21 -4.55
N LEU A 352 22.47 -7.56 -5.16
CA LEU A 352 22.65 -6.95 -6.50
C LEU A 352 23.28 -5.55 -6.43
N TRP A 353 23.46 -5.02 -5.22
CA TRP A 353 24.06 -3.72 -4.93
C TRP A 353 23.43 -2.56 -5.74
N GLN A 354 22.10 -2.60 -5.90
CA GLN A 354 21.34 -1.59 -6.64
C GLN A 354 20.77 -0.50 -5.71
N PRO A 355 20.66 0.76 -6.16
CA PRO A 355 19.99 1.82 -5.39
C PRO A 355 18.50 1.51 -5.24
N TRP A 356 17.97 1.69 -4.03
CA TRP A 356 16.60 1.30 -3.69
C TRP A 356 15.55 2.06 -4.53
N GLN A 357 15.91 3.27 -4.98
CA GLN A 357 15.11 4.10 -5.89
C GLN A 357 14.76 3.34 -7.17
N GLU A 358 15.63 2.48 -7.69
CA GLU A 358 15.36 1.72 -8.92
C GLU A 358 14.38 0.55 -8.69
N ALA A 359 14.13 0.16 -7.43
CA ALA A 359 13.11 -0.83 -7.08
C ALA A 359 11.72 -0.20 -6.89
N THR A 360 11.65 1.08 -6.50
CA THR A 360 10.41 1.68 -5.99
C THR A 360 9.27 1.60 -7.00
N THR A 361 9.52 2.05 -8.23
CA THR A 361 8.51 2.14 -9.30
C THR A 361 7.97 0.76 -9.68
N HIS A 362 8.85 -0.23 -9.84
CA HIS A 362 8.39 -1.57 -10.19
C HIS A 362 7.59 -2.20 -9.04
N LEU A 363 8.08 -2.10 -7.81
CA LEU A 363 7.37 -2.69 -6.66
C LEU A 363 6.02 -2.00 -6.41
N SER A 364 5.96 -0.68 -6.50
CA SER A 364 4.70 0.05 -6.34
C SER A 364 3.69 -0.39 -7.40
N GLN A 365 4.11 -0.51 -8.67
CA GLN A 365 3.24 -0.98 -9.75
C GLN A 365 2.71 -2.38 -9.51
N MET A 366 3.47 -3.23 -8.84
CA MET A 366 3.10 -4.62 -8.62
C MET A 366 2.23 -4.82 -7.39
N PHE A 367 2.47 -4.08 -6.30
CA PHE A 367 1.69 -4.22 -5.07
C PHE A 367 0.28 -3.66 -5.22
N LEU A 368 -0.72 -4.55 -5.28
CA LEU A 368 -2.13 -4.14 -5.33
C LEU A 368 -2.53 -3.25 -4.14
N ASP A 369 -1.81 -3.40 -3.02
CA ASP A 369 -1.95 -2.62 -1.79
C ASP A 369 -0.92 -1.49 -1.68
N PHE A 370 -0.48 -0.92 -2.80
CA PHE A 370 0.46 0.20 -2.82
C PHE A 370 -0.07 1.35 -1.96
N GLU A 371 0.71 1.67 -0.93
CA GLU A 371 0.48 2.74 0.03
C GLU A 371 1.80 3.50 0.20
N PRO A 372 1.94 4.72 -0.38
CA PRO A 372 3.16 5.51 -0.30
C PRO A 372 3.72 5.62 1.12
N GLY A 373 2.83 5.85 2.11
CA GLY A 373 3.21 6.00 3.50
C GLY A 373 3.77 4.73 4.17
N ILE A 374 3.59 3.56 3.57
CA ILE A 374 4.19 2.30 4.02
C ILE A 374 5.37 1.93 3.12
N HIS A 375 5.19 2.09 1.81
CA HIS A 375 6.11 1.67 0.77
C HIS A 375 7.50 2.29 0.94
N PHE A 376 7.59 3.63 0.96
CA PHE A 376 8.89 4.30 1.04
C PHE A 376 9.61 4.06 2.38
N PRO A 377 8.96 4.22 3.55
CA PRO A 377 9.63 3.93 4.81
C PRO A 377 10.10 2.47 4.95
N GLN A 378 9.31 1.50 4.48
CA GLN A 378 9.72 0.09 4.56
C GLN A 378 10.84 -0.22 3.56
N LEU A 379 10.78 0.33 2.35
CA LEU A 379 11.79 0.09 1.35
C LEU A 379 13.16 0.64 1.81
N GLN A 380 13.20 1.84 2.39
CA GLN A 380 14.43 2.38 3.01
C GLN A 380 14.89 1.57 4.23
N MET A 381 13.95 1.08 5.06
CA MET A 381 14.26 0.23 6.21
C MET A 381 14.93 -1.08 5.78
N GLN A 382 14.43 -1.72 4.71
CA GLN A 382 15.02 -2.96 4.19
C GLN A 382 16.28 -2.71 3.35
N ALA A 383 16.44 -1.51 2.77
CA ALA A 383 17.69 -1.08 2.13
C ALA A 383 18.82 -0.79 3.13
N GLY A 384 18.51 -0.69 4.43
CA GLY A 384 19.47 -0.40 5.49
C GLY A 384 19.90 1.07 5.55
N GLU A 385 19.12 1.99 4.98
CA GLU A 385 19.51 3.39 4.78
C GLU A 385 18.80 4.39 5.72
N THR A 386 18.16 3.89 6.78
CA THR A 386 17.51 4.73 7.79
C THR A 386 18.45 5.18 8.91
N GLY A 387 19.58 4.49 9.11
CA GLY A 387 20.54 4.71 10.20
C GLY A 387 20.08 4.23 11.59
N ILE A 388 18.78 4.21 11.84
CA ILE A 388 18.17 3.92 13.14
C ILE A 388 17.79 2.45 13.37
N ASN A 389 17.67 1.66 12.30
CA ASN A 389 17.31 0.23 12.40
C ASN A 389 18.56 -0.65 12.38
N MET A 390 18.45 -1.85 12.96
CA MET A 390 19.49 -2.87 12.80
C MET A 390 19.59 -3.26 11.32
N LEU A 391 20.82 -3.22 10.77
CA LEU A 391 21.08 -3.66 9.40
C LEU A 391 20.76 -5.14 9.26
N ARG A 392 19.81 -5.48 8.37
CA ARG A 392 19.38 -6.85 8.08
C ARG A 392 19.59 -7.15 6.61
N ILE A 393 20.64 -7.92 6.31
CA ILE A 393 20.88 -8.48 4.97
C ILE A 393 20.32 -9.90 4.96
N TYR A 394 19.23 -10.10 4.21
CA TYR A 394 18.54 -11.38 4.15
C TYR A 394 19.32 -12.36 3.28
N ASN A 395 19.52 -13.58 3.78
CA ASN A 395 20.06 -14.66 2.97
C ASN A 395 18.88 -15.38 2.27
N PRO A 396 18.79 -15.36 0.93
CA PRO A 396 17.66 -15.95 0.20
C PRO A 396 17.57 -17.46 0.40
N VAL A 397 18.70 -18.17 0.43
CA VAL A 397 18.75 -19.62 0.63
C VAL A 397 18.26 -20.01 2.03
N LYS A 398 18.78 -19.34 3.07
CA LYS A 398 18.35 -19.61 4.45
C LYS A 398 16.84 -19.36 4.63
N ASN A 399 16.32 -18.25 4.09
CA ASN A 399 14.89 -17.96 4.16
C ASN A 399 14.06 -18.99 3.38
N SER A 400 14.61 -19.53 2.30
CA SER A 400 13.99 -20.60 1.53
C SER A 400 13.78 -21.84 2.36
N LEU A 401 14.85 -22.36 2.96
CA LEU A 401 14.81 -23.58 3.77
C LEU A 401 13.97 -23.40 5.05
N GLU A 402 14.01 -22.21 5.67
CA GLU A 402 13.31 -21.96 6.92
C GLU A 402 11.80 -21.72 6.75
N HIS A 403 11.38 -21.10 5.64
CA HIS A 403 10.01 -20.63 5.47
C HIS A 403 9.22 -21.38 4.38
N ASP A 404 9.90 -22.13 3.53
CA ASP A 404 9.32 -22.99 2.50
C ASP A 404 10.06 -24.35 2.47
N PRO A 405 10.13 -25.11 3.58
CA PRO A 405 11.01 -26.28 3.70
C PRO A 405 10.75 -27.39 2.68
N ASP A 406 9.52 -27.50 2.17
CA ASP A 406 9.13 -28.49 1.17
C ASP A 406 9.20 -27.94 -0.27
N ALA A 407 9.73 -26.72 -0.45
CA ALA A 407 9.76 -25.98 -1.70
C ALA A 407 8.38 -25.78 -2.36
N ASN A 408 7.28 -25.84 -1.60
CA ASN A 408 5.91 -25.75 -2.12
C ASN A 408 5.67 -24.41 -2.84
N PHE A 409 6.12 -23.30 -2.25
CA PHE A 409 6.00 -21.99 -2.86
C PHE A 409 6.90 -21.86 -4.09
N ILE A 410 8.15 -22.33 -4.01
CA ILE A 410 9.08 -22.30 -5.14
C ILE A 410 8.53 -23.10 -6.33
N LYS A 411 8.15 -24.36 -6.12
CA LYS A 411 7.67 -25.26 -7.17
C LYS A 411 6.38 -24.76 -7.82
N LYS A 412 5.59 -23.97 -7.10
CA LYS A 412 4.37 -23.33 -7.61
C LYS A 412 4.67 -22.16 -8.55
N TRP A 413 5.63 -21.30 -8.20
CA TRP A 413 5.91 -20.06 -8.93
C TRP A 413 7.11 -20.13 -9.88
N VAL A 414 7.91 -21.19 -9.78
CA VAL A 414 9.03 -21.52 -10.65
C VAL A 414 8.80 -22.94 -11.17
N SER A 415 7.87 -23.04 -12.12
CA SER A 415 7.34 -24.33 -12.62
C SER A 415 8.41 -25.24 -13.20
N GLU A 416 9.49 -24.67 -13.75
CA GLU A 416 10.64 -25.42 -14.25
C GLU A 416 11.39 -26.17 -13.14
N LEU A 417 11.24 -25.80 -11.86
CA LEU A 417 11.83 -26.50 -10.71
C LEU A 417 10.87 -27.50 -10.04
N LYS A 418 9.64 -27.64 -10.55
CA LYS A 418 8.56 -28.40 -9.91
C LYS A 418 8.92 -29.87 -9.67
N ASN A 419 9.58 -30.48 -10.65
CA ASN A 419 9.90 -31.91 -10.66
C ASN A 419 11.25 -32.24 -9.99
N LEU A 420 11.99 -31.24 -9.52
CA LEU A 420 13.25 -31.46 -8.82
C LEU A 420 12.99 -31.88 -7.37
N ASP A 421 13.87 -32.69 -6.81
CA ASP A 421 13.87 -32.96 -5.37
C ASP A 421 14.06 -31.67 -4.55
N ILE A 422 13.56 -31.67 -3.31
CA ILE A 422 13.52 -30.48 -2.44
C ILE A 422 14.87 -29.74 -2.37
N PRO A 423 16.03 -30.40 -2.15
CA PRO A 423 17.32 -29.71 -2.13
C PRO A 423 17.63 -28.95 -3.43
N PHE A 424 17.33 -29.54 -4.59
CA PHE A 424 17.58 -28.95 -5.90
C PHE A 424 16.53 -27.91 -6.30
N ALA A 425 15.30 -28.01 -5.79
CA ALA A 425 14.31 -26.93 -5.91
C ALA A 425 14.78 -25.66 -5.17
N HIS A 426 15.49 -25.79 -4.04
CA HIS A 426 16.07 -24.66 -3.33
C HIS A 426 17.38 -24.15 -3.93
N GLN A 427 18.23 -25.06 -4.40
CA GLN A 427 19.59 -24.76 -4.83
C GLN A 427 19.96 -25.56 -6.10
N PRO A 428 19.34 -25.26 -7.26
CA PRO A 428 19.56 -26.01 -8.50
C PRO A 428 21.01 -25.89 -9.00
N TYR A 429 21.72 -24.84 -8.58
CA TYR A 429 23.13 -24.60 -8.91
C TYR A 429 24.12 -25.56 -8.25
N LEU A 430 23.67 -26.42 -7.33
CA LEU A 430 24.49 -27.49 -6.75
C LEU A 430 24.41 -28.80 -7.52
N MET A 431 23.52 -28.92 -8.51
CA MET A 431 23.39 -30.14 -9.31
C MET A 431 24.66 -30.40 -10.13
N THR A 432 25.16 -31.63 -10.03
CA THR A 432 26.17 -32.18 -10.93
C THR A 432 25.61 -32.39 -12.34
N ASP A 433 26.48 -32.59 -13.32
CA ASP A 433 26.05 -32.88 -14.70
C ASP A 433 25.24 -34.18 -14.80
N MET A 434 25.57 -35.18 -13.96
CA MET A 434 24.84 -36.44 -13.88
C MET A 434 23.42 -36.23 -13.33
N GLU A 435 23.27 -35.43 -12.27
CA GLU A 435 21.95 -35.09 -11.73
C GLU A 435 21.13 -34.27 -12.74
N GLN A 436 21.75 -33.31 -13.43
CA GLN A 436 21.12 -32.56 -14.52
C GLN A 436 20.58 -33.49 -15.62
N GLN A 437 21.36 -34.49 -16.04
CA GLN A 437 20.91 -35.50 -17.00
C GLN A 437 19.76 -36.36 -16.44
N PHE A 438 19.87 -36.82 -15.19
CA PHE A 438 18.84 -37.65 -14.55
C PHE A 438 17.47 -36.95 -14.48
N TYR A 439 17.47 -35.65 -14.16
CA TYR A 439 16.25 -34.84 -14.10
C TYR A 439 15.79 -34.30 -15.46
N ASN A 440 16.53 -34.57 -16.55
CA ASN A 440 16.33 -33.92 -17.85
C ASN A 440 16.23 -32.38 -17.71
N PHE A 441 17.17 -31.81 -16.96
CA PHE A 441 17.18 -30.41 -16.58
C PHE A 441 18.59 -29.83 -16.77
N LYS A 442 18.69 -28.66 -17.40
CA LYS A 442 19.95 -28.00 -17.73
C LYS A 442 20.01 -26.60 -17.14
N LEU A 443 20.89 -26.42 -16.15
CA LEU A 443 21.11 -25.12 -15.52
C LEU A 443 21.76 -24.12 -16.49
N GLY A 444 21.20 -22.92 -16.55
CA GLY A 444 21.53 -21.88 -17.52
C GLY A 444 20.73 -21.94 -18.81
N VAL A 445 19.91 -22.98 -19.00
CA VAL A 445 18.96 -23.11 -20.11
C VAL A 445 17.53 -23.14 -19.57
N ASP A 446 17.19 -24.15 -18.76
CA ASP A 446 15.83 -24.31 -18.21
C ASP A 446 15.57 -23.37 -17.04
N TYR A 447 16.62 -23.08 -16.25
CA TYR A 447 16.60 -22.11 -15.16
C TYR A 447 17.94 -21.38 -15.06
N PRO A 448 17.98 -20.05 -14.81
CA PRO A 448 19.23 -19.29 -14.83
C PRO A 448 20.24 -19.73 -13.76
N LYS A 449 21.52 -19.60 -14.09
CA LYS A 449 22.61 -19.65 -13.10
C LYS A 449 22.50 -18.45 -12.14
N PRO A 450 22.95 -18.57 -10.88
CA PRO A 450 23.01 -17.45 -9.95
C PRO A 450 23.71 -16.24 -10.56
N ILE A 451 23.05 -15.08 -10.55
CA ILE A 451 23.56 -13.87 -11.21
C ILE A 451 24.64 -13.14 -10.41
N VAL A 452 24.82 -13.51 -9.14
CA VAL A 452 25.84 -12.99 -8.22
C VAL A 452 26.30 -14.12 -7.30
N ASP A 453 27.43 -13.95 -6.62
CA ASP A 453 27.81 -14.81 -5.50
C ASP A 453 27.24 -14.23 -4.18
N LEU A 454 26.51 -15.04 -3.40
CA LEU A 454 25.86 -14.55 -2.17
C LEU A 454 26.85 -14.15 -1.08
N GLU A 455 27.93 -14.90 -0.90
CA GLU A 455 28.87 -14.67 0.19
C GLU A 455 29.65 -13.39 -0.05
N ILE A 456 30.20 -13.25 -1.27
CA ILE A 456 30.96 -12.08 -1.70
C ILE A 456 30.06 -10.83 -1.68
N SER A 457 28.86 -10.90 -2.27
CA SER A 457 27.95 -9.75 -2.34
C SER A 457 27.46 -9.31 -0.96
N ARG A 458 27.10 -10.27 -0.09
CA ARG A 458 26.67 -10.00 1.28
C ARG A 458 27.78 -9.36 2.11
N LYS A 459 29.00 -9.90 2.02
CA LYS A 459 30.17 -9.35 2.74
C LYS A 459 30.43 -7.90 2.31
N LYS A 460 30.52 -7.66 1.00
CA LYS A 460 30.68 -6.30 0.44
C LYS A 460 29.62 -5.34 0.96
N ALA A 461 28.35 -5.74 0.91
CA ALA A 461 27.25 -4.89 1.38
C ALA A 461 27.34 -4.60 2.88
N GLY A 462 27.64 -5.63 3.68
CA GLY A 462 27.84 -5.50 5.12
C GLY A 462 28.96 -4.53 5.45
N ASP A 463 30.15 -4.72 4.86
CA ASP A 463 31.34 -3.90 5.15
C ASP A 463 31.10 -2.41 4.84
N VAL A 464 30.48 -2.11 3.69
CA VAL A 464 30.19 -0.74 3.28
C VAL A 464 29.15 -0.10 4.21
N LEU A 465 28.03 -0.77 4.46
CA LEU A 465 26.94 -0.20 5.27
C LEU A 465 27.34 -0.06 6.73
N TRP A 466 28.03 -1.04 7.32
CA TRP A 466 28.53 -0.94 8.70
C TRP A 466 29.58 0.16 8.87
N LYS A 467 30.46 0.35 7.88
CA LYS A 467 31.40 1.48 7.87
C LYS A 467 30.65 2.82 7.82
N LEU A 468 29.67 2.95 6.93
CA LEU A 468 28.91 4.18 6.76
C LEU A 468 28.09 4.54 8.01
N ARG A 469 27.60 3.55 8.76
CA ARG A 469 26.90 3.79 10.04
C ARG A 469 27.75 4.45 11.12
N LYS A 470 29.09 4.44 10.97
CA LYS A 470 30.02 5.14 11.87
C LYS A 470 30.33 6.58 11.40
N ASP A 471 29.84 7.00 10.23
CA ASP A 471 29.99 8.37 9.72
C ASP A 471 29.24 9.36 10.62
N LYS A 472 29.88 10.49 10.94
CA LYS A 472 29.33 11.52 11.82
C LYS A 472 27.95 12.01 11.36
N ILE A 473 27.75 12.23 10.06
CA ILE A 473 26.47 12.71 9.52
C ILE A 473 25.38 11.66 9.72
N VAL A 474 25.72 10.38 9.54
CA VAL A 474 24.76 9.28 9.76
C VAL A 474 24.34 9.21 11.22
N LEU A 475 25.26 9.40 12.16
CA LEU A 475 24.96 9.40 13.59
C LEU A 475 24.09 10.61 13.99
N ASP A 476 24.46 11.82 13.55
CA ASP A 476 23.71 13.05 13.83
C ASP A 476 22.27 12.97 13.28
N GLU A 477 22.12 12.50 12.03
CA GLU A 477 20.80 12.29 11.44
C GLU A 477 20.01 11.15 12.12
N SER A 478 20.68 10.10 12.60
CA SER A 478 20.01 9.03 13.35
C SER A 478 19.41 9.57 14.64
N LYS A 479 20.12 10.45 15.36
CA LYS A 479 19.61 11.13 16.56
C LYS A 479 18.38 11.99 16.22
N ARG A 480 18.47 12.83 15.19
CA ARG A 480 17.35 13.67 14.70
C ARG A 480 16.11 12.83 14.38
N ILE A 481 16.29 11.73 13.66
CA ILE A 481 15.20 10.82 13.26
C ILE A 481 14.58 10.17 14.50
N LEU A 482 15.39 9.72 15.45
CA LEU A 482 14.90 9.12 16.69
C LEU A 482 14.10 10.12 17.53
N GLU A 483 14.62 11.33 17.73
CA GLU A 483 13.92 12.42 18.45
C GLU A 483 12.56 12.75 17.82
N LYS A 484 12.49 12.77 16.48
CA LYS A 484 11.26 13.09 15.74
C LYS A 484 10.26 11.95 15.68
N HIS A 485 10.70 10.70 15.58
CA HIS A 485 9.83 9.56 15.28
C HIS A 485 9.67 8.53 16.41
N THR A 486 10.27 8.77 17.57
CA THR A 486 10.11 7.89 18.74
C THR A 486 9.65 8.67 19.97
N LEU A 487 9.08 7.95 20.95
CA LEU A 487 8.69 8.55 22.22
C LEU A 487 9.95 8.88 23.04
N LYS A 488 10.02 10.08 23.63
CA LYS A 488 11.13 10.53 24.48
C LYS A 488 11.47 9.55 25.61
N SER A 489 10.47 8.83 26.14
CA SER A 489 10.67 7.78 27.16
C SER A 489 11.51 6.60 26.67
N ARG A 490 11.51 6.32 25.36
CA ARG A 490 12.33 5.25 24.77
C ARG A 490 13.77 5.70 24.47
N LEU A 491 14.01 7.00 24.32
CA LEU A 491 15.34 7.56 24.09
C LEU A 491 16.22 7.52 25.34
N LYS A 492 15.63 7.51 26.53
CA LYS A 492 16.37 7.41 27.81
C LYS A 492 16.93 6.00 28.07
N ASN A 493 16.48 5.00 27.30
CA ASN A 493 16.83 3.58 27.46
C ASN A 493 17.61 3.01 26.25
N SER A 494 17.99 3.87 25.30
CA SER A 494 18.71 3.53 24.06
C SER A 494 19.99 4.33 23.97
#